data_AF-A0AA42IGW1-F1
#
_entry.id   AF-A0AA42IGW1-F1
#
_cell.length_a   1.000
_cell.length_b   1.000
_cell.length_c   1.000
_cell.angle_alpha   90.00
_cell.angle_beta   90.00
_cell.angle_gamma   90.00
#
_symmetry.space_group_name_H-M   'P 1'
#
loop_
_entity.id
_entity.type
_entity.pdbx_description
1 polymer ?
#
loop_
_entity_poly.entity_id
_entity_poly.type
_entity_poly.pdbx_seq_one_letter_code
_entity_poly.pdbx_strand_id
1 'polypeptide(L)' 'PQQVFDTPEQNKFCENLSFTPWHALAEHKPLGAINRMRKVIYDQISRVRHEMNSAKQTNANNVGDQ' A
#
# COMPACT_ATOMS: atom_id res chain seq x y z
N PRO A 1 18.05 16.35 -19.24
CA PRO A 1 17.21 15.65 -20.25
C PRO A 1 15.74 15.71 -19.79
N GLN A 2 14.77 15.74 -20.71
CA GLN A 2 13.35 15.76 -20.34
C GLN A 2 12.88 14.36 -19.94
N GLN A 3 12.18 14.25 -18.81
CA GLN A 3 11.63 12.98 -18.33
C GLN A 3 10.30 12.66 -18.99
N VAL A 4 10.07 11.38 -19.31
CA VAL A 4 8.80 10.85 -19.84
C VAL A 4 8.19 9.99 -18.73
N PHE A 5 6.95 10.29 -18.34
CA PHE A 5 6.26 9.62 -17.23
C PHE A 5 5.09 8.74 -17.66
N ASP A 6 4.55 8.95 -18.86
CA ASP A 6 3.33 8.30 -19.34
C ASP A 6 3.68 7.12 -20.25
N THR A 7 4.29 6.10 -19.66
CA THR A 7 4.52 4.81 -20.35
C THR A 7 3.56 3.76 -19.79
N PRO A 8 3.02 2.86 -20.63
CA PRO A 8 2.13 1.80 -20.16
C PRO A 8 2.73 0.96 -19.02
N GLU A 9 4.04 0.72 -19.08
CA GLU A 9 4.78 -0.05 -18.08
C GLU A 9 4.85 0.69 -16.74
N GLN A 10 5.15 1.99 -16.76
CA GLN A 10 5.22 2.82 -15.56
C GLN A 10 3.83 3.01 -14.95
N ASN A 11 2.81 3.19 -15.77
CA ASN A 11 1.42 3.27 -15.31
C ASN A 11 0.98 1.95 -14.65
N LYS A 12 1.24 0.81 -15.29
CA LYS A 12 0.94 -0.51 -14.71
C LYS A 12 1.69 -0.75 -13.39
N PHE A 13 2.94 -0.29 -13.29
CA PHE A 13 3.69 -0.35 -12.05
C PHE A 13 3.01 0.50 -10.96
N CYS A 14 2.69 1.76 -11.25
CA CYS A 14 2.03 2.68 -10.32
C CYS A 14 0.68 2.15 -9.82
N GLU A 15 -0.16 1.58 -10.70
CA GLU A 15 -1.46 1.03 -10.34
C GLU A 15 -1.38 -0.10 -9.30
N ASN A 16 -0.28 -0.86 -9.35
CA ASN A 16 -0.04 -1.97 -8.42
C ASN A 16 0.67 -1.54 -7.14
N LEU A 17 1.05 -0.27 -6.97
CA LEU A 17 1.57 0.22 -5.70
C LEU A 17 0.46 0.31 -4.65
N SER A 18 0.83 0.06 -3.40
CA SER A 18 -0.05 0.24 -2.24
C SER A 18 0.73 0.90 -1.11
N PHE A 19 0.10 1.88 -0.46
CA PHE A 19 0.67 2.63 0.65
C PHE A 19 -0.25 2.53 1.85
N THR A 20 0.31 2.47 3.06
CA THR A 20 -0.48 2.47 4.29
C THR A 20 0.22 3.31 5.36
N PRO A 21 -0.51 4.14 6.13
CA PRO A 21 0.05 4.87 7.28
C PRO A 21 0.60 3.94 8.38
N TRP A 22 0.26 2.66 8.32
CA TRP A 22 0.73 1.63 9.23
C TRP A 22 2.08 1.03 8.83
N HIS A 23 2.65 1.45 7.69
CA HIS A 23 4.05 1.21 7.36
C HIS A 23 4.90 2.29 8.03
N ALA A 24 5.01 2.19 9.35
CA ALA A 24 5.71 3.12 10.21
C ALA A 24 6.32 2.36 11.40
N LEU A 25 7.28 2.99 12.09
CA LEU A 25 7.79 2.48 13.36
C LEU A 25 6.68 2.39 14.41
N ALA A 26 6.84 1.50 15.39
CA ALA A 26 5.84 1.29 16.44
C ALA A 26 5.56 2.58 17.24
N GLU A 27 6.58 3.42 17.44
CA GLU A 27 6.50 4.72 18.10
C GLU A 27 5.65 5.73 17.30
N HIS A 28 5.59 5.57 15.98
CA HIS A 28 4.83 6.44 15.07
C HIS A 28 3.47 5.86 14.70
N LYS A 29 2.97 4.89 15.48
CA LYS A 29 1.66 4.27 15.20
C LYS A 29 0.56 5.35 15.10
N PRO A 30 -0.29 5.30 14.06
CA PRO A 30 -1.35 6.28 13.91
C PRO A 30 -2.30 6.34 15.12
N LEU A 31 -2.66 7.56 15.55
CA LEU A 31 -3.47 7.82 16.74
C LEU A 31 -4.91 8.22 16.39
N GLY A 32 -5.84 7.89 17.29
CA GLY A 32 -7.27 8.13 17.11
C GLY A 32 -7.99 7.01 16.36
N ALA A 33 -9.30 6.89 16.56
CA ALA A 33 -10.10 5.77 16.05
C ALA A 33 -10.06 5.65 14.51
N ILE A 34 -10.19 6.77 13.80
CA ILE A 34 -10.19 6.81 12.34
C ILE A 34 -8.86 6.31 11.77
N ASN A 35 -7.74 6.82 12.30
CA ASN A 35 -6.42 6.42 11.84
C ASN A 35 -6.07 4.95 12.15
N ARG A 36 -6.59 4.40 13.26
CA ARG A 36 -6.48 2.97 13.56
C ARG A 36 -7.28 2.10 12.59
N MET A 37 -8.49 2.52 12.25
CA MET A 37 -9.33 1.82 11.27
C MET A 37 -8.67 1.73 9.89
N ARG A 38 -7.83 2.72 9.52
CA ARG A 38 -7.07 2.70 8.26
C ARG A 38 -6.15 1.49 8.14
N LYS A 39 -5.70 0.82 9.21
CA LYS A 39 -4.91 -0.43 9.11
C LYS A 39 -5.70 -1.47 8.30
N VAL A 40 -6.94 -1.71 8.71
CA VAL A 40 -7.81 -2.73 8.13
C VAL A 40 -8.28 -2.31 6.76
N ILE A 41 -8.76 -1.07 6.60
CA ILE A 41 -9.31 -0.60 5.32
C ILE A 41 -8.26 -0.66 4.21
N TYR A 42 -7.03 -0.18 4.46
CA TYR A 42 -5.99 -0.17 3.44
C TYR A 42 -5.52 -1.59 3.08
N ASP A 43 -5.43 -2.51 4.05
CA ASP A 43 -5.11 -3.92 3.77
C ASP A 43 -6.17 -4.57 2.86
N GLN A 44 -7.46 -4.39 3.19
CA GLN A 44 -8.55 -4.96 2.41
C GLN A 44 -8.62 -4.39 0.99
N ILE A 45 -8.56 -3.06 0.84
CA ILE A 45 -8.59 -2.44 -0.49
C ILE A 45 -7.36 -2.83 -1.31
N SER A 46 -6.19 -2.93 -0.68
CA SER A 46 -4.98 -3.38 -1.37
C SER A 46 -5.16 -4.79 -1.94
N ARG A 47 -5.69 -5.74 -1.16
CA ARG A 47 -5.95 -7.11 -1.63
C ARG A 47 -6.89 -7.13 -2.83
N VAL A 48 -8.05 -6.48 -2.70
CA VAL A 48 -9.06 -6.44 -3.77
C VAL A 48 -8.50 -5.86 -5.07
N ARG A 49 -7.77 -4.74 -5.00
CA ARG A 49 -7.16 -4.13 -6.21
C ARG A 49 -6.13 -5.04 -6.86
N HIS A 50 -5.29 -5.70 -6.06
CA HIS A 50 -4.28 -6.63 -6.58
C HIS A 50 -4.92 -7.85 -7.24
N GLU A 51 -5.98 -8.41 -6.66
CA GLU A 51 -6.76 -9.49 -7.27
C GLU A 51 -7.37 -9.05 -8.61
N MET A 52 -8.01 -7.87 -8.66
CA MET A 52 -8.56 -7.30 -9.90
C MET A 52 -7.48 -7.08 -10.96
N ASN A 53 -6.29 -6.65 -10.56
CA ASN A 53 -5.16 -6.42 -11.46
C ASN A 53 -4.37 -7.69 -11.81
N SER A 54 -4.75 -8.85 -11.25
CA SER A 54 -3.95 -10.10 -11.31
C SER A 54 -2.49 -9.87 -10.89
N ALA A 55 -2.27 -8.97 -9.94
CA ALA A 55 -0.97 -8.60 -9.41
C ALA A 55 -0.77 -9.25 -8.03
N LYS A 56 0.46 -9.66 -7.72
CA LYS A 56 0.78 -10.20 -6.40
C LYS A 56 0.87 -9.05 -5.41
N GLN A 57 0.16 -9.16 -4.29
CA GLN A 57 0.30 -8.21 -3.20
C GLN A 57 1.70 -8.32 -2.57
N THR A 58 2.48 -7.24 -2.62
CA THR A 58 3.76 -7.12 -1.91
C THR A 58 3.59 -6.27 -0.66
N ASN A 59 3.11 -6.88 0.42
CA ASN A 59 3.06 -6.21 1.73
C ASN A 59 4.39 -6.45 2.45
N ALA A 60 5.21 -5.40 2.62
CA ALA A 60 6.47 -5.47 3.35
C ALA A 60 6.31 -5.52 4.89
N ASN A 61 5.23 -6.09 5.42
CA ASN A 61 4.87 -6.01 6.84
C ASN A 61 4.64 -7.38 7.53
N ASN A 62 5.48 -8.38 7.24
CA ASN A 62 5.65 -9.56 8.11
C ASN A 62 6.69 -9.34 9.21
N VAL A 63 6.76 -8.12 9.76
CA VAL A 63 7.66 -7.79 10.88
C VAL A 63 6.84 -7.04 11.92
N GLY A 64 6.40 -7.73 12.96
CA GLY A 64 6.04 -7.07 14.23
C GLY A 64 4.59 -7.11 14.71
N ASP A 65 3.82 -8.17 14.44
CA ASP A 65 2.78 -8.59 15.43
C ASP A 65 3.39 -9.70 16.31
N GLN A 66 4.36 -9.29 17.15
CA GLN A 66 4.68 -9.91 18.46
C GLN A 66 4.64 -8.80 19.51
#